data_AF-A0AAP0CDL6-F1
#
_entry.id   AF-A0AAP0CDL6-F1
#
_cell.length_a   1.000
_cell.length_b   1.000
_cell.length_c   1.000
_cell.angle_alpha   90.00
_cell.angle_beta   90.00
_cell.angle_gamma   90.00
#
_symmetry.space_group_name_H-M   'P 1'
#
loop_
_entity.id
_entity.type
_entity.pdbx_description
1 polymer ?
#
loop_
_entity_poly.entity_id
_entity_poly.type
_entity_poly.pdbx_seq_one_letter_code
_entity_poly.pdbx_strand_id
1 'polypeptide(L)'
;MTSTACFMIVSRNDIPIYEAEVGTAPKKEEAAHQHQFILHAALDVVQDLAWTTSAMFLKSVDRFNDLVVSVYVTAVSHTRLMLLHDSRNDDGIKSFFQEVHELYIKILLNPLYLPGSRVTSSHFDTKVRGLARRYL
;
A
#
# COMPACT_ATOMS: atom_id res chain seq x y z
N MET A 1 -4.29 -21.47 1.37
CA MET A 1 -3.12 -20.90 0.68
C MET A 1 -2.80 -19.60 1.38
N THR A 2 -1.58 -19.45 1.89
CA THR A 2 -1.18 -18.32 2.74
C THR A 2 -1.07 -17.05 1.90
N SER A 3 -2.17 -16.26 1.84
CA SER A 3 -2.17 -14.91 1.27
C SER A 3 -1.23 -14.05 2.12
N THR A 4 -0.01 -13.86 1.63
CA THR A 4 0.99 -13.00 2.27
C THR A 4 1.06 -11.73 1.47
N ALA A 5 0.67 -10.62 2.09
CA ALA A 5 0.67 -9.32 1.47
C ALA A 5 1.56 -8.34 2.24
N CYS A 6 2.36 -7.54 1.53
CA CYS A 6 3.07 -6.41 2.11
C CYS A 6 2.40 -5.13 1.62
N PHE A 7 1.96 -4.30 2.54
CA PHE A 7 1.32 -3.03 2.25
C PHE A 7 2.22 -1.87 2.67
N MET A 8 2.39 -0.91 1.77
CA MET A 8 3.21 0.28 2.00
C MET A 8 2.47 1.53 1.53
N ILE A 9 2.61 2.61 2.29
CA ILE A 9 2.21 3.94 1.85
C ILE A 9 3.48 4.75 1.62
N VAL A 10 3.64 5.27 0.41
CA VAL A 10 4.78 6.06 -0.02
C VAL A 10 4.32 7.48 -0.31
N SER A 11 5.00 8.45 0.29
CA SER A 11 4.75 9.87 0.03
C SER A 11 5.18 10.26 -1.39
N ARG A 12 4.83 11.48 -1.81
CA ARG A 12 5.25 12.04 -3.09
C ARG A 12 6.77 12.05 -3.32
N ASN A 13 7.55 12.14 -2.25
CA ASN A 13 9.01 12.28 -2.30
C ASN A 13 9.72 10.92 -2.17
N ASP A 14 9.03 9.83 -2.50
CA ASP A 14 9.55 8.45 -2.42
C ASP A 14 9.93 7.99 -1.00
N ILE A 15 9.44 8.70 0.03
CA ILE A 15 9.66 8.35 1.43
C ILE A 15 8.52 7.41 1.89
N PRO A 16 8.82 6.20 2.37
CA PRO A 16 7.82 5.31 2.95
C PRO A 16 7.32 5.89 4.30
N ILE A 17 6.02 6.16 4.38
CA ILE A 17 5.37 6.75 5.56
C ILE A 17 4.67 5.72 6.43
N TYR A 18 4.30 4.57 5.87
CA TYR A 18 3.69 3.46 6.59
C TYR A 18 4.04 2.14 5.91
N GLU A 19 4.23 1.10 6.70
CA GLU A 19 4.50 -0.25 6.22
C GLU A 19 3.82 -1.25 7.16
N ALA A 20 3.18 -2.26 6.58
CA ALA A 20 2.60 -3.36 7.33
C ALA A 20 2.63 -4.65 6.52
N GLU A 21 3.19 -5.69 7.13
CA GLU A 21 2.93 -7.06 6.68
C GLU A 21 1.52 -7.48 7.13
N VAL A 22 0.74 -7.92 6.15
CA VAL A 22 -0.65 -8.32 6.29
C VAL A 22 -0.81 -9.73 5.72
N GLY A 23 -1.18 -10.69 6.56
CA GLY A 23 -1.26 -12.09 6.19
C GLY A 23 -1.32 -13.01 7.40
N THR A 24 -1.47 -14.31 7.15
CA THR A 24 -1.72 -15.33 8.17
C THR A 24 -0.45 -15.93 8.81
N ALA A 25 0.74 -15.65 8.26
CA ALA A 25 1.99 -16.19 8.78
C ALA A 25 3.03 -15.07 8.98
N PRO A 26 3.67 -14.99 10.17
CA PRO A 26 4.85 -14.14 10.33
C PRO A 26 5.97 -14.70 9.45
N LYS A 27 6.50 -13.88 8.53
CA LYS A 27 7.61 -14.28 7.68
C LYS A 27 8.94 -14.06 8.40
N LYS A 28 9.97 -14.79 7.96
CA LYS A 28 11.37 -14.52 8.29
C LYS A 28 11.72 -13.10 7.81
N GLU A 29 12.50 -12.39 8.61
CA GLU A 29 13.00 -11.02 8.36
C GLU A 29 13.56 -10.81 6.93
N GLU A 30 14.22 -11.84 6.37
CA GLU A 30 14.76 -11.83 5.01
C GLU A 30 13.69 -11.64 3.92
N ALA A 31 12.49 -12.21 4.10
CA ALA A 31 11.40 -12.04 3.14
C ALA A 31 10.77 -10.64 3.23
N ALA A 32 10.80 -10.00 4.40
CA ALA A 32 10.35 -8.62 4.56
C ALA A 32 11.24 -7.66 3.76
N HIS A 33 12.56 -7.85 3.83
CA HIS A 33 13.52 -7.07 3.03
C HIS A 33 13.31 -7.26 1.52
N GLN A 34 13.00 -8.49 1.09
CA GLN A 34 12.68 -8.77 -0.30
C GLN A 34 11.40 -8.04 -0.75
N HIS A 35 10.34 -8.05 0.07
CA HIS A 35 9.10 -7.33 -0.26
C HIS A 35 9.32 -5.83 -0.39
N GLN A 36 10.11 -5.25 0.53
CA GLN A 36 10.47 -3.84 0.50
C GLN A 36 11.22 -3.49 -0.79
N PHE A 37 12.17 -4.34 -1.19
CA PHE A 37 12.92 -4.18 -2.43
C PHE A 37 12.01 -4.21 -3.67
N ILE A 38 11.09 -5.18 -3.74
CA ILE A 38 10.15 -5.30 -4.88
C ILE A 38 9.24 -4.07 -4.96
N LEU A 39 8.66 -3.64 -3.84
CA LEU A 39 7.79 -2.47 -3.82
C LEU A 39 8.53 -1.19 -4.21
N HIS A 40 9.78 -1.03 -3.76
CA HIS A 40 10.59 0.12 -4.13
C HIS A 40 10.97 0.10 -5.63
N ALA A 41 11.31 -1.07 -6.18
CA ALA A 41 11.64 -1.21 -7.60
C ALA A 41 10.45 -0.85 -8.52
N ALA A 42 9.22 -1.09 -8.06
CA ALA A 42 8.02 -0.77 -8.82
C ALA A 42 7.69 0.74 -8.84
N LEU A 43 8.31 1.58 -8.00
CA LEU A 43 7.97 3.01 -7.89
C LEU A 43 8.15 3.78 -9.21
N ASP A 44 9.19 3.44 -9.98
CA ASP A 44 9.47 4.09 -11.26
C ASP A 44 8.33 3.84 -12.27
N VAL A 45 7.87 2.59 -12.36
CA VAL A 45 6.76 2.19 -13.23
C VAL A 45 5.44 2.84 -12.79
N VAL A 46 5.20 2.91 -11.47
CA VAL A 46 4.02 3.61 -10.92
C VAL A 46 4.03 5.08 -11.29
N GLN A 47 5.19 5.73 -11.19
CA GLN A 47 5.33 7.14 -11.49
C GLN A 47 4.95 7.41 -12.94
N ASP A 48 5.47 6.64 -13.90
CA ASP A 48 5.13 6.80 -15.32
C ASP A 48 3.64 6.56 -15.58
N LEU A 49 3.07 5.49 -15.01
CA LEU A 49 1.67 5.13 -15.24
C LEU A 49 0.71 6.16 -14.64
N ALA A 50 1.04 6.75 -13.48
CA ALA A 50 0.21 7.73 -12.80
C ALA A 50 -0.03 9.01 -13.62
N TRP A 51 0.83 9.34 -14.59
CA TRP A 51 0.64 10.48 -15.50
C TRP A 51 -0.22 10.16 -16.72
N THR A 52 -0.49 8.88 -16.99
CA THR A 52 -1.24 8.45 -18.18
C THR A 52 -2.74 8.28 -17.92
N THR A 53 -3.17 8.23 -16.66
CA THR A 53 -4.55 7.94 -16.27
C THR A 53 -5.01 8.83 -15.13
N SER A 54 -6.31 9.17 -15.15
CA SER A 54 -6.96 9.88 -14.04
C SER A 54 -7.55 8.93 -12.99
N ALA A 55 -7.47 7.61 -13.21
CA ALA A 55 -7.96 6.63 -12.26
C ALA A 55 -7.02 6.51 -11.06
N MET A 56 -7.56 6.56 -9.83
CA MET A 56 -6.76 6.38 -8.62
C MET A 56 -6.24 4.94 -8.48
N PHE A 57 -7.05 3.94 -8.86
CA PHE A 57 -6.66 2.54 -8.78
C PHE A 57 -6.01 2.08 -10.09
N LEU A 58 -4.72 1.76 -10.05
CA LEU A 58 -3.92 1.35 -11.21
C LEU A 58 -3.90 -0.17 -11.43
N LYS A 59 -4.59 -0.94 -10.57
CA LYS A 59 -4.58 -2.41 -10.57
C LYS A 59 -3.14 -2.93 -10.46
N SER A 60 -2.85 -4.07 -11.09
CA SER A 60 -1.52 -4.66 -11.22
C SER A 60 -0.61 -3.80 -12.10
N VAL A 61 0.43 -3.22 -11.51
CA VAL A 61 1.42 -2.39 -12.20
C VAL A 61 2.70 -3.18 -12.53
N ASP A 62 3.10 -4.09 -11.64
CA ASP A 62 4.30 -4.91 -11.82
C ASP A 62 4.11 -6.32 -11.23
N ARG A 63 4.98 -7.26 -11.62
CA ARG A 63 4.95 -8.64 -11.16
C ARG A 63 6.37 -9.17 -10.94
N PHE A 64 6.57 -9.79 -9.78
CA PHE A 64 7.79 -10.50 -9.44
C PHE A 64 7.46 -11.93 -9.01
N ASN A 65 7.87 -12.92 -9.80
CA ASN A 65 7.49 -14.33 -9.63
C ASN A 65 5.95 -14.52 -9.56
N ASP A 66 5.45 -15.02 -8.43
CA ASP A 66 4.03 -15.19 -8.15
C ASP A 66 3.39 -13.99 -7.45
N LEU A 67 4.20 -12.99 -7.08
CA LEU A 67 3.74 -11.78 -6.40
C LEU A 67 3.41 -10.70 -7.43
N VAL A 68 2.31 -10.02 -7.19
CA VAL A 68 1.76 -8.93 -8.00
C VAL A 68 1.82 -7.66 -7.17
N VAL A 69 2.23 -6.56 -7.80
CA VAL A 69 2.22 -5.22 -7.21
C VAL A 69 0.99 -4.49 -7.70
N SER A 70 0.02 -4.31 -6.82
CA SER A 70 -1.15 -3.48 -7.06
C SER A 70 -1.01 -2.10 -6.43
N VAL A 71 -1.48 -1.06 -7.12
CA VAL A 71 -1.23 0.32 -6.69
C VAL A 71 -2.47 1.19 -6.76
N TYR A 72 -2.58 2.07 -5.76
CA TYR A 72 -3.57 3.12 -5.67
C TYR A 72 -2.89 4.46 -5.42
N VAL A 73 -3.10 5.43 -6.31
CA VAL A 73 -2.52 6.77 -6.24
C VAL A 73 -3.57 7.77 -5.80
N THR A 74 -3.29 8.53 -4.74
CA THR A 74 -4.19 9.58 -4.26
C THR A 74 -4.09 10.82 -5.15
N ALA A 75 -5.23 11.44 -5.45
CA ALA A 75 -5.27 12.60 -6.36
C ALA A 75 -4.65 13.88 -5.78
N VAL A 76 -4.72 14.09 -4.47
CA VAL A 76 -4.34 15.38 -3.85
C VAL A 76 -2.83 15.49 -3.61
N SER A 77 -2.21 14.40 -3.13
CA SER A 77 -0.83 14.42 -2.67
C SER A 77 0.10 13.54 -3.51
N HIS A 78 -0.40 12.86 -4.55
CA HIS A 78 0.33 11.80 -5.25
C HIS A 78 0.94 10.78 -4.28
N THR A 79 0.27 10.52 -3.15
CA THR A 79 0.66 9.46 -2.22
C THR A 79 0.30 8.13 -2.86
N ARG A 80 1.24 7.20 -2.86
CA ARG A 80 1.10 5.89 -3.50
C ARG A 80 0.87 4.85 -2.41
N LEU A 81 -0.31 4.24 -2.43
CA LEU A 81 -0.65 3.08 -1.63
C LEU A 81 -0.31 1.86 -2.47
N MET A 82 0.65 1.05 -2.03
CA MET A 82 1.17 -0.08 -2.78
C MET A 82 0.95 -1.36 -1.99
N LEU A 83 0.53 -2.40 -2.68
CA LEU A 83 0.27 -3.71 -2.11
C LEU A 83 0.98 -4.76 -2.96
N LEU A 84 1.87 -5.51 -2.33
CA LEU A 84 2.44 -6.74 -2.87
C LEU A 84 1.56 -7.90 -2.40
N HIS A 85 1.03 -8.71 -3.30
CA HIS A 85 0.13 -9.82 -2.95
C HIS A 85 0.22 -10.97 -3.96
N ASP A 86 -0.25 -12.16 -3.59
CA ASP A 86 -0.44 -13.32 -4.47
C ASP A 86 -1.93 -13.54 -4.85
N SER A 87 -2.84 -12.85 -4.16
CA SER A 87 -4.30 -12.92 -4.40
C SER A 87 -4.69 -12.36 -5.77
N ARG A 88 -5.76 -12.91 -6.36
CA ARG A 88 -6.34 -12.44 -7.63
C ARG A 88 -7.67 -11.69 -7.44
N ASN A 89 -7.95 -11.25 -6.21
CA ASN A 89 -9.20 -10.57 -5.87
C ASN A 89 -9.10 -9.06 -6.05
N ASP A 90 -9.13 -8.58 -7.30
CA ASP A 90 -8.99 -7.16 -7.64
C ASP A 90 -10.06 -6.27 -6.97
N ASP A 91 -11.30 -6.75 -6.85
CA ASP A 91 -12.40 -5.98 -6.24
C ASP A 91 -12.21 -5.82 -4.72
N GLY A 92 -11.72 -6.87 -4.05
CA GLY A 92 -11.35 -6.82 -2.64
C GLY A 92 -10.18 -5.86 -2.39
N ILE A 93 -9.14 -5.94 -3.22
CA ILE A 93 -7.96 -5.06 -3.15
C ILE A 93 -8.36 -3.60 -3.38
N LYS A 94 -9.22 -3.33 -4.37
CA LYS A 94 -9.75 -1.99 -4.62
C LYS A 94 -10.51 -1.44 -3.41
N SER A 95 -11.37 -2.26 -2.80
CA SER A 95 -12.15 -1.88 -1.62
C SER A 95 -11.23 -1.62 -0.41
N PHE A 96 -10.21 -2.45 -0.21
CA PHE A 96 -9.17 -2.24 0.80
C PHE A 96 -8.46 -0.90 0.61
N PHE A 97 -8.00 -0.58 -0.59
CA PHE A 97 -7.34 0.70 -0.86
C PHE A 97 -8.25 1.90 -0.62
N GLN A 98 -9.52 1.81 -1.01
CA GLN A 98 -10.49 2.89 -0.77
C GLN A 98 -10.70 3.15 0.73
N GLU A 99 -10.89 2.11 1.54
CA GLU A 99 -11.07 2.28 2.99
C GLU A 99 -9.79 2.76 3.69
N VAL A 100 -8.61 2.28 3.28
CA VAL A 100 -7.34 2.78 3.83
C VAL A 100 -7.10 4.23 3.42
N HIS A 101 -7.46 4.62 2.21
CA HIS A 101 -7.38 6.01 1.76
C HIS A 101 -8.27 6.93 2.62
N GLU A 102 -9.50 6.52 2.95
CA GLU A 102 -10.36 7.27 3.88
C GLU A 102 -9.75 7.43 5.27
N LEU A 103 -9.12 6.38 5.80
CA LEU A 103 -8.39 6.45 7.08
C LEU A 103 -7.18 7.39 6.98
N TYR A 104 -6.46 7.35 5.87
CA TYR A 104 -5.32 8.22 5.63
C TYR A 104 -5.72 9.70 5.52
N ILE A 105 -6.85 10.01 4.87
CA ILE A 105 -7.40 11.37 4.82
C ILE A 105 -7.68 11.89 6.24
N LYS A 106 -8.21 11.06 7.15
CA LYS A 106 -8.44 11.46 8.55
C LYS A 106 -7.14 11.84 9.28
N ILE A 107 -6.02 11.20 8.94
CA ILE A 107 -4.71 11.57 9.46
C ILE A 107 -4.27 12.91 8.88
N LEU A 108 -4.43 13.11 7.57
CA LEU A 108 -4.07 14.37 6.90
C LEU A 108 -4.88 15.57 7.41
N LEU A 109 -6.12 15.35 7.85
CA LEU A 109 -6.98 16.38 8.44
C LEU A 109 -6.57 16.75 9.87
N ASN A 110 -5.66 16.01 10.49
CA ASN A 110 -5.12 16.37 11.80
C ASN A 110 -4.12 17.53 11.65
N PRO A 111 -4.37 18.72 12.22
CA PRO A 111 -3.47 19.87 12.10
C PRO A 111 -2.08 19.64 12.74
N LEU A 112 -1.94 18.60 13.59
CA LEU A 112 -0.67 18.22 14.20
C LEU A 112 0.13 17.21 13.36
N TYR A 113 -0.46 16.68 12.29
CA TYR A 113 0.24 15.76 11.40
C TYR A 113 1.07 16.55 10.39
N LEU A 114 2.38 16.24 10.34
CA LEU A 114 3.27 16.80 9.34
C LEU A 114 3.17 15.98 8.05
N PRO A 115 2.74 16.55 6.92
CA PRO A 115 2.67 15.83 5.65
C PRO A 115 4.02 15.20 5.29
N GLY A 116 4.02 13.91 4.95
CA GLY A 116 5.24 13.15 4.65
C GLY A 116 5.97 12.56 5.86
N SER A 117 5.53 12.87 7.09
CA SER A 117 6.04 12.20 8.28
C SER A 117 5.48 10.78 8.43
N ARG A 118 6.23 9.90 9.13
CA ARG A 118 5.79 8.52 9.37
C ARG A 118 4.51 8.47 10.19
N VAL A 119 3.58 7.60 9.80
CA VAL A 119 2.36 7.33 10.55
C VAL A 119 2.68 6.31 11.64
N THR A 120 2.70 6.77 12.90
CA THR A 120 3.02 5.95 14.08
C THR A 120 1.80 5.58 14.93
N SER A 121 0.60 5.93 14.49
CA SER A 121 -0.63 5.71 15.26
C SER A 121 -1.00 4.22 15.35
N SER A 122 -1.09 3.70 16.58
CA SER A 122 -1.53 2.32 16.84
C SER A 122 -2.99 2.08 16.43
N HIS A 123 -3.84 3.10 16.54
CA HIS A 123 -5.23 3.03 16.09
C HIS A 123 -5.32 2.83 14.58
N PHE A 124 -4.50 3.57 13.82
CA PHE A 124 -4.42 3.41 12.37
C PHE A 124 -3.94 2.01 11.99
N ASP A 125 -2.85 1.53 12.60
CA ASP A 125 -2.32 0.19 12.33
C ASP A 125 -3.35 -0.92 12.60
N THR A 126 -4.04 -0.85 13.74
CA THR A 126 -5.08 -1.83 14.09
C THR A 126 -6.21 -1.84 13.06
N LYS A 127 -6.61 -0.66 12.57
CA LYS A 127 -7.65 -0.54 11.54
C LYS A 127 -7.17 -1.11 10.21
N VAL A 128 -5.98 -0.76 9.73
CA VAL A 128 -5.43 -1.28 8.47
C VAL A 128 -5.32 -2.80 8.50
N ARG A 129 -4.80 -3.38 9.60
CA ARG A 129 -4.73 -4.84 9.77
C ARG A 129 -6.12 -5.48 9.79
N GLY A 130 -7.10 -4.84 10.41
CA GLY A 130 -8.50 -5.29 10.40
C GLY A 130 -9.10 -5.31 9.00
N LEU A 131 -8.83 -4.28 8.20
CA LEU A 131 -9.26 -4.19 6.80
C LEU A 131 -8.59 -5.24 5.93
N ALA A 132 -7.29 -5.46 6.11
CA ALA A 132 -6.58 -6.50 5.39
C ALA A 132 -7.17 -7.89 5.65
N ARG A 133 -7.51 -8.22 6.90
CA ARG A 133 -8.18 -9.50 7.22
C ARG A 133 -9.56 -9.65 6.58
N ARG A 134 -10.22 -8.55 6.24
CA ARG A 134 -11.56 -8.55 5.64
C ARG A 134 -11.52 -8.67 4.12
N TYR A 135 -10.51 -8.09 3.48
CA TYR A 135 -10.48 -7.89 2.04
C TYR A 135 -9.38 -8.65 1.29
N LEU A 136 -8.29 -9.06 1.96
CA LEU A 136 -7.10 -9.66 1.36
C LEU A 136 -6.93 -11.15 1.68
#